data_AF-A0A7K4IRF9-F1
#
_entry.id   AF-A0A7K4IRF9-F1
#
_cell.length_a   1.000
_cell.length_b   1.000
_cell.length_c   1.000
_cell.angle_alpha   90.00
_cell.angle_beta   90.00
_cell.angle_gamma   90.00
#
_symmetry.space_group_name_H-M   'P 1'
#
loop_
_entity.id
_entity.type
_entity.pdbx_description
1 polymer ?
#
loop_
_entity_poly.entity_id
_entity_poly.type
_entity_poly.pdbx_seq_one_letter_code
_entity_poly.pdbx_strand_id
1 'polypeptide(L)' 'MTQKLTIKQRKELETKLARALKQSMKHLSTELQKIMLDDLVTAFQNRIKVLNRAQKKRSY' A
#
# COMPACT_ATOMS: atom_id res chain seq x y z
N MET A 1 -12.14 -6.35 13.39
CA MET A 1 -11.93 -4.98 12.87
C MET A 1 -10.82 -5.03 11.84
N THR A 2 -11.10 -4.68 10.58
CA THR A 2 -10.04 -4.41 9.59
C THR A 2 -9.51 -3.01 9.89
N GLN A 3 -8.31 -2.90 10.43
CA GLN A 3 -7.68 -1.60 10.67
C GLN A 3 -7.32 -1.01 9.30
N LYS A 4 -8.15 -0.09 8.81
CA LYS A 4 -7.78 0.79 7.70
C LYS A 4 -6.61 1.65 8.19
N LEU A 5 -5.54 1.80 7.39
CA LEU A 5 -4.45 2.67 7.80
C LEU A 5 -5.01 4.07 8.04
N THR A 6 -4.55 4.72 9.10
CA THR A 6 -4.82 6.14 9.28
C THR A 6 -4.15 6.94 8.16
N ILE A 7 -4.59 8.18 7.95
CA ILE A 7 -4.00 9.09 6.96
C ILE A 7 -2.49 9.24 7.21
N LYS A 8 -2.08 9.33 8.49
CA LYS A 8 -0.66 9.42 8.87
C LYS A 8 0.13 8.17 8.46
N GLN A 9 -0.37 6.98 8.80
CA GLN A 9 0.27 5.71 8.44
C GLN A 9 0.35 5.50 6.93
N ARG A 10 -0.69 5.93 6.19
CA ARG A 10 -0.70 5.89 4.73
C ARG A 10 0.43 6.72 4.14
N LYS A 11 0.55 7.99 4.56
CA LYS A 11 1.63 8.90 4.11
C LYS A 11 3.03 8.40 4.47
N GLU A 12 3.20 7.81 5.66
CA GLU A 12 4.47 7.21 6.04
C GLU A 12 4.82 6.02 5.14
N LEU A 13 3.85 5.18 4.79
CA LEU A 13 4.07 4.04 3.90
C LEU A 13 4.39 4.49 2.47
N GLU A 14 3.65 5.46 1.93
CA GLU A 14 3.94 6.07 0.62
C GLU A 14 5.37 6.62 0.59
N THR A 15 5.80 7.33 1.64
CA THR A 15 7.16 7.88 1.75
C THR A 15 8.22 6.78 1.77
N LYS A 16 7.99 5.68 2.50
CA LYS A 16 8.90 4.53 2.55
C LYS A 16 8.99 3.83 1.19
N LEU A 17 7.86 3.61 0.52
CA LEU A 17 7.80 3.02 -0.82
C LEU A 17 8.48 3.91 -1.86
N ALA A 18 8.26 5.22 -1.81
CA ALA A 18 8.90 6.19 -2.70
C ALA A 18 10.44 6.12 -2.59
N ARG A 19 10.96 6.01 -1.36
CA ARG A 19 12.40 5.84 -1.12
C ARG A 19 12.92 4.51 -1.64
N ALA A 20 12.22 3.41 -1.34
CA ALA A 20 12.65 2.07 -1.73
C ALA A 20 12.61 1.83 -3.25
N LEU A 21 11.62 2.41 -3.94
CA LEU A 21 11.37 2.20 -5.37
C LEU A 21 11.87 3.37 -6.24
N LYS A 22 12.63 4.32 -5.67
CA LYS A 22 13.07 5.54 -6.35
C LYS A 22 13.73 5.26 -7.70
N GLN A 23 14.61 4.27 -7.77
CA GLN A 23 15.32 3.93 -9.00
C GLN A 23 14.41 3.30 -10.06
N SER A 24 13.47 2.45 -9.63
CA SER A 24 12.51 1.80 -10.52
C SER A 24 11.49 2.80 -11.09
N MET A 25 11.21 3.88 -10.38
CA MET A 25 10.25 4.91 -10.79
C MET A 25 10.89 6.17 -11.38
N LYS A 26 12.23 6.22 -11.54
CA LYS A 26 12.97 7.44 -11.88
C LYS A 26 12.58 8.08 -13.22
N HIS A 27 12.02 7.30 -14.14
CA HIS A 27 11.58 7.76 -15.46
C HIS A 27 10.10 8.15 -15.51
N LEU A 28 9.35 7.90 -14.44
CA LEU A 28 7.95 8.32 -14.35
C LEU A 28 7.89 9.81 -14.02
N SER A 29 6.91 10.51 -14.59
CA SER A 29 6.59 11.88 -14.17
C SER A 29 6.18 11.90 -12.70
N THR A 30 6.32 13.05 -12.04
CA THR A 30 5.91 13.22 -10.64
C THR A 30 4.46 12.81 -10.38
N GLU A 31 3.57 13.05 -11.35
CA GLU A 31 2.17 12.64 -11.27
C GLU A 31 2.03 11.11 -11.33
N LEU A 32 2.69 10.47 -12.29
CA LEU A 32 2.68 9.00 -12.41
C LEU A 32 3.32 8.30 -11.19
N GLN A 33 4.36 8.90 -10.60
CA GLN A 33 4.93 8.40 -9.34
C GLN A 33 3.93 8.45 -8.19
N LYS A 34 3.16 9.55 -8.08
CA LYS A 34 2.11 9.68 -7.05
C LYS A 34 0.99 8.66 -7.24
N ILE A 35 0.51 8.49 -8.48
CA ILE A 35 -0.53 7.50 -8.82
C ILE A 35 -0.04 6.10 -8.46
N MET A 36 1.17 5.72 -8.89
CA MET A 36 1.76 4.42 -8.61
C MET A 36 1.89 4.14 -7.11
N LEU A 37 2.33 5.13 -6.32
CA LEU A 37 2.46 4.97 -4.88
C LEU A 37 1.11 4.79 -4.19
N ASP A 38 0.10 5.57 -4.58
CA ASP A 38 -1.26 5.45 -4.04
C ASP A 38 -1.85 4.06 -4.36
N ASP A 39 -1.71 3.61 -5.61
CA ASP A 39 -2.17 2.31 -6.07
C ASP A 39 -1.51 1.16 -5.31
N LEU A 40 -0.19 1.22 -5.13
CA LEU A 40 0.56 0.21 -4.36
C LEU A 40 0.06 0.11 -2.92
N VAL A 41 -0.16 1.25 -2.24
CA VAL A 41 -0.66 1.25 -0.87
C VAL A 41 -2.09 0.72 -0.80
N THR A 42 -2.95 1.10 -1.75
CA THR A 42 -4.32 0.60 -1.85
C THR A 42 -4.35 -0.92 -2.09
N ALA A 43 -3.56 -1.42 -3.04
CA ALA A 43 -3.44 -2.84 -3.35
C ALA A 43 -2.94 -3.63 -2.14
N PHE A 44 -1.93 -3.12 -1.43
CA PHE A 44 -1.42 -3.72 -0.20
C PHE A 44 -2.51 -3.85 0.87
N GLN A 45 -3.24 -2.77 1.16
CA GLN A 45 -4.34 -2.78 2.13
C GLN A 45 -5.44 -3.78 1.76
N ASN A 46 -5.81 -3.81 0.48
CA ASN A 46 -6.82 -4.74 -0.03
C ASN A 46 -6.36 -6.19 0.14
N ARG A 47 -5.09 -6.48 -0.15
CA ARG A 47 -4.55 -7.84 -0.01
C ARG A 47 -4.52 -8.29 1.44
N ILE A 48 -4.05 -7.46 2.37
CA ILE A 48 -4.06 -7.77 3.81
C ILE A 48 -5.49 -8.03 4.30
N LYS A 49 -6.47 -7.23 3.87
CA LYS A 49 -7.88 -7.44 4.21
C LYS A 49 -8.39 -8.81 3.72
N VAL A 50 -8.09 -9.19 2.49
CA VAL A 50 -8.50 -10.49 1.93
C VAL A 50 -7.83 -11.64 2.68
N LEU A 51 -6.51 -11.58 2.89
CA LEU A 51 -5.77 -12.63 3.58
C LEU A 51 -6.22 -12.82 5.02
N ASN A 52 -6.44 -11.72 5.76
CA ASN A 52 -6.97 -11.77 7.13
C ASN A 52 -8.36 -12.43 7.20
N ARG A 53 -9.21 -12.19 6.19
CA ARG A 53 -10.52 -12.85 6.09
C ARG A 53 -10.38 -14.33 5.80
N ALA A 54 -9.50 -14.71 4.88
CA ALA A 54 -9.24 -16.10 4.54
C ALA A 54 -8.69 -16.88 5.74
N GLN A 55 -7.76 -16.30 6.49
CA GLN A 55 -7.18 -16.91 7.69
C GLN A 55 -8.24 -17.13 8.78
N LYS A 56 -9.09 -16.13 9.06
CA LYS A 56 -10.19 -16.27 10.04
C LYS A 56 -11.17 -17.38 9.69
N LYS A 57 -11.49 -17.55 8.39
CA LYS A 57 -12.38 -18.63 7.93
C LYS A 57 -11.76 -20.02 8.06
N ARG A 58 -10.43 -20.14 8.09
CA ARG A 58 -9.71 -21.41 8.28
C ARG A 58 -9.48 -21.79 9.75
N SER A 59 -9.65 -20.86 10.69
CA SER A 59 -9.48 -21.10 12.14
C SER A 59 -10.77 -21.51 12.86
N TYR A 60 -11.79 -21.98 12.12
CA TYR A 60 -13.00 -22.61 12.67
C TYR A 60 -12.98 -24.11 12.37
#